data_AF-A0A852GSF9-F1
#
_entry.id   AF-A0A852GSF9-F1
#
_cell.length_a   1.000
_cell.length_b   1.000
_cell.length_c   1.000
_cell.angle_alpha   90.00
_cell.angle_beta   90.00
_cell.angle_gamma   90.00
#
_symmetry.space_group_name_H-M   'P 1'
#
loop_
_entity.id
_entity.type
_entity.pdbx_description
1 polymer ?
#
loop_
_entity_poly.entity_id
_entity_poly.type
_entity_poly.pdbx_seq_one_letter_code
_entity_poly.pdbx_strand_id
1 'polypeptide(L)'
;PVSRVTSRLRFLSQGPAWGSKDKCFTKMYTTSGECCKACNLGEGVVQPCGANQTVCEPCLDSVTYSDTVSATEPCKPCTQCVGLKSMSAPCVESDDAVCRCAYGYYQDEPSGSCKECRVCEVGFGLMFPCQDSQDTVCEECPEGTFSSEANFVDPCLPCTTCEENEVLVKECTAVSDAECRDLHPRWTTHTPSLVGSDSPEPVTRDPFNTEVMPSTLADTGTTVMGSSQPVVSRGTADNLIPVYCSILAAVVVGLVAYIAFKRWNSCKQNKQGANNRPVNQTPSPEGEKLHSDSGISVDSQSLHDQQPPGQSTQGPAPKGDGNLYANLPPSKQEEVEKLLGSSAEETWRQLARELGYKEDLIDSFTREESPARALLAHWSSKETATLDTLLAALRNIQHGDIAKSLYSESTATSPV
;
A
#
# COMPACT_ATOMS: atom_id res chain seq x y z
N PRO A 1 -26.59 -40.85 16.64
CA PRO A 1 -25.83 -40.98 15.39
C PRO A 1 -24.73 -39.91 15.28
N VAL A 2 -23.56 -40.17 15.87
CA VAL A 2 -22.36 -39.31 15.76
C VAL A 2 -21.14 -40.23 15.71
N SER A 3 -20.42 -40.24 14.59
CA SER A 3 -19.23 -41.07 14.41
C SER A 3 -17.96 -40.20 14.45
N ARG A 4 -17.27 -40.16 15.59
CA ARG A 4 -15.91 -39.59 15.67
C ARG A 4 -14.88 -40.70 15.44
N VAL A 5 -14.14 -40.62 14.34
CA VAL A 5 -13.00 -41.50 14.07
C VAL A 5 -11.78 -40.96 14.84
N THR A 6 -11.17 -41.80 15.67
CA THR A 6 -9.97 -41.44 16.45
C THR A 6 -8.70 -41.93 15.74
N SER A 7 -7.99 -41.01 15.08
CA SER A 7 -6.68 -41.33 14.49
C SER A 7 -5.62 -41.46 15.57
N ARG A 8 -4.97 -42.63 15.66
CA ARG A 8 -3.76 -42.82 16.48
C ARG A 8 -2.53 -42.73 15.59
N LEU A 9 -1.79 -41.61 15.65
CA LEU A 9 -0.43 -41.60 15.12
C LEU A 9 0.42 -42.62 15.90
N ARG A 10 1.03 -43.56 15.18
CA ARG A 10 2.19 -44.32 15.65
C ARG A 10 3.39 -43.82 14.84
N PHE A 11 4.33 -43.18 15.52
CA PHE A 11 5.68 -43.03 14.96
C PHE A 11 6.30 -44.41 14.78
N LEU A 12 6.85 -44.68 13.59
CA LEU A 12 7.75 -45.79 13.34
C LEU A 12 8.99 -45.24 12.64
N SER A 13 10.05 -45.02 13.43
CA SER A 13 11.38 -44.74 12.90
C SER A 13 11.94 -46.01 12.26
N GLN A 14 11.97 -46.05 10.92
CA GLN A 14 12.73 -47.04 10.16
C GLN A 14 13.25 -46.39 8.87
N GLY A 15 14.55 -46.12 8.81
CA GLY A 15 15.25 -46.11 7.53
C GLY A 15 15.58 -47.55 7.13
N PRO A 16 15.48 -47.89 5.83
CA PRO A 16 16.55 -48.69 5.25
C PRO A 16 16.98 -48.19 3.87
N ALA A 17 18.23 -48.49 3.50
CA ALA A 17 18.67 -48.37 2.12
C ALA A 17 18.12 -49.54 1.29
N TRP A 18 17.49 -49.24 0.15
CA TRP A 18 17.40 -50.17 -0.98
C TRP A 18 17.18 -49.39 -2.28
N GLY A 19 18.00 -49.66 -3.30
CA GLY A 19 17.80 -49.11 -4.63
C GLY A 19 16.53 -49.71 -5.26
N SER A 20 15.53 -48.88 -5.53
CA SER A 20 14.37 -49.28 -6.32
C SER A 20 14.69 -49.21 -7.81
N LYS A 21 14.01 -50.04 -8.63
CA LYS A 21 13.89 -49.77 -10.06
C LYS A 21 12.83 -48.70 -10.23
N ASP A 22 13.25 -47.45 -10.19
CA ASP A 22 12.35 -46.31 -10.26
C ASP A 22 11.57 -46.33 -11.58
N LYS A 23 10.24 -46.20 -11.49
CA LYS A 23 9.39 -46.09 -12.66
C LYS A 23 9.67 -44.76 -13.33
N CYS A 24 10.27 -44.80 -14.52
CA CYS A 24 10.59 -43.60 -15.28
C CYS A 24 9.34 -42.73 -15.48
N PHE A 25 9.31 -41.57 -14.82
CA PHE A 25 8.16 -40.65 -14.78
C PHE A 25 7.72 -40.22 -16.17
N THR A 26 8.70 -39.86 -17.00
CA THR A 26 8.56 -39.41 -18.39
C THR A 26 8.19 -40.55 -19.35
N LYS A 27 8.33 -41.82 -18.93
CA LYS A 27 8.14 -43.05 -19.73
C LYS A 27 9.02 -43.15 -20.99
N MET A 28 9.92 -42.18 -21.20
CA MET A 28 10.86 -42.13 -22.32
C MET A 28 12.25 -42.57 -21.85
N TYR A 29 13.02 -43.17 -22.75
CA TYR A 29 14.37 -43.65 -22.47
C TYR A 29 15.34 -43.23 -23.56
N THR A 30 16.59 -43.01 -23.18
CA THR A 30 17.69 -42.79 -24.13
C THR A 30 17.98 -44.07 -24.93
N THR A 31 18.77 -43.96 -26.00
CA THR A 31 19.32 -45.12 -26.72
C THR A 31 20.26 -45.97 -25.84
N SER A 32 20.80 -45.42 -24.74
CA SER A 32 21.54 -46.16 -23.71
C SER A 32 20.65 -46.86 -22.67
N GLY A 33 19.32 -46.64 -22.69
CA GLY A 33 18.36 -47.23 -21.75
C GLY A 33 18.19 -46.47 -20.43
N GLU A 34 18.74 -45.27 -20.31
CA GLU A 34 18.51 -44.38 -19.16
C GLU A 34 17.12 -43.76 -19.25
N CYS A 35 16.46 -43.49 -18.11
CA CYS A 35 15.24 -42.68 -18.11
C CYS A 35 15.56 -41.25 -18.57
N CYS A 36 14.71 -40.69 -19.43
CA CYS A 36 14.83 -39.29 -19.88
C CYS A 36 14.48 -38.32 -18.75
N LYS A 37 15.35 -37.33 -18.51
CA LYS A 37 15.06 -36.20 -17.62
C LYS A 37 13.88 -35.36 -18.14
N ALA A 38 13.13 -34.78 -17.23
CA ALA A 38 12.17 -33.72 -17.54
C ALA A 38 12.78 -32.35 -17.21
N CYS A 39 12.34 -31.32 -17.93
CA CYS A 39 12.48 -29.92 -17.57
C CYS A 39 11.45 -29.58 -16.49
N ASN A 40 11.77 -28.63 -15.61
CA ASN A 40 10.91 -28.21 -14.51
C ASN A 40 9.91 -27.12 -14.96
N LEU A 41 9.03 -26.70 -14.06
CA LEU A 41 8.27 -25.45 -14.24
C LEU A 41 9.27 -24.30 -14.42
N GLY A 42 9.02 -23.40 -15.37
CA GLY A 42 9.99 -22.37 -15.76
C GLY A 42 11.00 -22.81 -16.83
N GLU A 43 11.08 -24.09 -17.17
CA GLU A 43 12.02 -24.62 -18.17
C GLU A 43 11.32 -25.30 -19.35
N GLY A 44 11.85 -25.14 -20.55
CA GLY A 44 11.37 -25.78 -21.77
C GLY A 44 12.42 -26.66 -22.43
N VAL A 45 11.95 -27.71 -23.11
CA VAL A 45 12.81 -28.63 -23.89
C VAL A 45 13.32 -27.96 -25.16
N VAL A 46 14.64 -27.76 -25.25
CA VAL A 46 15.30 -27.30 -26.49
C VAL A 46 15.91 -28.43 -27.30
N GLN A 47 16.26 -29.55 -26.65
CA GLN A 47 16.61 -30.80 -27.33
C GLN A 47 15.88 -31.98 -26.67
N PRO A 48 15.03 -32.71 -27.41
CA PRO A 48 14.33 -33.88 -26.86
C PRO A 48 15.30 -35.05 -26.64
N CYS A 49 14.96 -35.88 -25.65
CA CYS A 49 15.70 -37.09 -25.34
C CYS A 49 15.77 -38.08 -26.52
N GLY A 50 16.91 -38.74 -26.71
CA GLY A 50 17.16 -39.67 -27.80
C GLY A 50 18.48 -40.41 -27.61
N ALA A 51 19.47 -40.16 -28.46
CA ALA A 51 20.84 -40.63 -28.21
C ALA A 51 21.45 -40.00 -26.94
N ASN A 52 21.13 -38.72 -26.71
CA ASN A 52 21.49 -37.96 -25.52
C ASN A 52 20.27 -37.80 -24.58
N GLN A 53 20.52 -37.35 -23.35
CA GLN A 53 19.48 -36.88 -22.43
C GLN A 53 18.80 -35.59 -22.94
N THR A 54 17.61 -35.31 -22.42
CA THR A 54 16.88 -34.04 -22.63
C THR A 54 17.75 -32.84 -22.26
N VAL A 55 17.71 -31.78 -23.07
CA VAL A 55 18.31 -30.47 -22.74
C VAL A 55 17.18 -29.46 -22.52
N CYS A 56 17.28 -28.75 -21.41
CA CYS A 56 16.33 -27.76 -20.92
C CYS A 56 16.99 -26.38 -20.90
N GLU A 57 16.23 -25.34 -21.25
CA GLU A 57 16.59 -23.95 -21.03
C GLU A 57 15.45 -23.22 -20.30
N PRO A 58 15.74 -22.19 -19.48
CA PRO A 58 14.71 -21.38 -18.85
C PRO A 58 13.88 -20.65 -19.90
N CYS A 59 12.59 -20.48 -19.63
CA CYS A 59 11.71 -19.69 -20.47
C CYS A 59 12.02 -18.20 -20.35
N LEU A 60 11.65 -17.41 -21.35
CA LEU A 60 12.00 -15.99 -21.42
C LEU A 60 10.89 -15.17 -20.76
N ASP A 61 11.17 -14.59 -19.59
CA ASP A 61 10.26 -13.73 -18.83
C ASP A 61 9.46 -12.76 -19.73
N SER A 62 8.15 -12.64 -19.46
CA SER A 62 7.14 -11.92 -20.24
C SER A 62 6.92 -12.35 -21.70
N VAL A 63 7.67 -13.32 -22.24
CA VAL A 63 7.60 -13.76 -23.65
C VAL A 63 7.20 -15.24 -23.79
N THR A 64 7.75 -16.13 -22.97
CA THR A 64 7.39 -17.56 -22.94
C THR A 64 7.30 -18.12 -21.52
N TYR A 65 6.53 -19.19 -21.34
CA TYR A 65 6.31 -19.87 -20.06
C TYR A 65 6.33 -21.41 -20.19
N SER A 66 6.46 -22.12 -19.08
CA SER A 66 6.33 -23.59 -18.99
C SER A 66 5.65 -24.01 -17.68
N ASP A 67 4.37 -24.38 -17.82
CA ASP A 67 3.42 -24.78 -16.76
C ASP A 67 3.42 -26.30 -16.48
N THR A 68 4.26 -27.10 -17.15
CA THR A 68 4.32 -28.55 -16.95
C THR A 68 5.74 -29.09 -16.81
N VAL A 69 5.92 -30.08 -15.93
CA VAL A 69 7.19 -30.81 -15.80
C VAL A 69 7.28 -31.86 -16.91
N SER A 70 8.02 -31.56 -17.98
CA SER A 70 7.96 -32.29 -19.25
C SER A 70 9.32 -32.64 -19.84
N ALA A 71 9.41 -33.79 -20.52
CA ALA A 71 10.57 -34.20 -21.32
C ALA A 71 10.39 -33.97 -22.83
N THR A 72 9.27 -33.37 -23.24
CA THR A 72 8.96 -33.08 -24.66
C THR A 72 8.39 -31.69 -24.95
N GLU A 73 7.87 -30.95 -23.96
CA GLU A 73 7.29 -29.62 -24.21
C GLU A 73 8.37 -28.52 -24.22
N PRO A 74 8.50 -27.73 -25.29
CA PRO A 74 9.25 -26.47 -25.25
C PRO A 74 8.45 -25.39 -24.52
N CYS A 75 9.08 -24.26 -24.18
CA CYS A 75 8.38 -23.10 -23.64
C CYS A 75 7.29 -22.62 -24.61
N LYS A 76 6.11 -22.33 -24.07
CA LYS A 76 4.92 -21.87 -24.77
C LYS A 76 4.96 -20.34 -24.86
N PRO A 77 4.53 -19.70 -25.97
CA PRO A 77 4.43 -18.25 -26.03
C PRO A 77 3.34 -17.73 -25.09
N CYS A 78 3.60 -16.65 -24.37
CA CYS A 78 2.63 -16.02 -23.47
C CYS A 78 1.37 -15.55 -24.23
N THR A 79 0.20 -15.73 -23.62
CA THR A 79 -1.07 -15.17 -24.08
C THR A 79 -1.03 -13.64 -24.05
N GLN A 80 -1.45 -13.02 -25.15
CA GLN A 80 -1.53 -11.56 -25.26
C GLN A 80 -2.96 -11.09 -24.97
N CYS A 81 -3.13 -10.27 -23.93
CA CYS A 81 -4.42 -9.65 -23.62
C CYS A 81 -4.69 -8.51 -24.62
N VAL A 82 -5.60 -8.74 -25.56
CA VAL A 82 -5.93 -7.83 -26.66
C VAL A 82 -7.41 -7.49 -26.73
N GLY A 83 -7.75 -6.34 -27.31
CA GLY A 83 -9.11 -5.83 -27.38
C GLY A 83 -9.58 -5.31 -26.01
N LEU A 84 -10.81 -5.65 -25.61
CA LEU A 84 -11.43 -5.23 -24.35
C LEU A 84 -10.95 -6.08 -23.14
N LYS A 85 -9.72 -6.60 -23.18
CA LYS A 85 -9.15 -7.46 -22.14
C LYS A 85 -7.83 -6.90 -21.60
N SER A 86 -7.70 -6.89 -20.28
CA SER A 86 -6.47 -6.52 -19.57
C SER A 86 -5.82 -7.71 -18.86
N MET A 87 -4.51 -7.61 -18.68
CA MET A 87 -3.70 -8.55 -17.92
C MET A 87 -4.01 -8.41 -16.42
N SER A 88 -4.59 -9.45 -15.81
CA SER A 88 -4.89 -9.51 -14.37
C SER A 88 -3.79 -10.19 -13.56
N ALA A 89 -3.05 -11.10 -14.18
CA ALA A 89 -1.76 -11.62 -13.71
C ALA A 89 -0.78 -11.61 -14.89
N PRO A 90 0.49 -11.22 -14.67
CA PRO A 90 1.51 -11.22 -15.72
C PRO A 90 1.91 -12.64 -16.12
N CYS A 91 2.35 -12.81 -17.37
CA CYS A 91 3.08 -14.01 -17.75
C CYS A 91 4.45 -14.00 -17.07
N VAL A 92 4.83 -15.13 -16.48
CA VAL A 92 6.13 -15.38 -15.86
C VAL A 92 6.66 -16.72 -16.38
N GLU A 93 7.92 -17.06 -16.12
CA GLU A 93 8.56 -18.26 -16.68
C GLU A 93 7.75 -19.55 -16.41
N SER A 94 7.03 -19.66 -15.28
CA SER A 94 6.22 -20.82 -14.91
C SER A 94 4.74 -20.77 -15.30
N ASP A 95 4.16 -19.60 -15.58
CA ASP A 95 2.71 -19.40 -15.64
C ASP A 95 2.30 -18.36 -16.71
N ASP A 96 1.21 -18.62 -17.43
CA ASP A 96 0.71 -17.76 -18.51
C ASP A 96 0.03 -16.47 -17.99
N ALA A 97 -0.04 -15.45 -18.84
CA ALA A 97 -0.80 -14.23 -18.56
C ALA A 97 -2.31 -14.50 -18.44
N VAL A 98 -2.88 -14.18 -17.27
CA VAL A 98 -4.33 -14.32 -17.03
C VAL A 98 -5.06 -13.06 -17.49
N CYS A 99 -5.69 -13.12 -18.66
CA CYS A 99 -6.47 -12.02 -19.22
C CYS A 99 -7.92 -12.02 -18.70
N ARG A 100 -8.36 -10.90 -18.11
CA ARG A 100 -9.76 -10.61 -17.74
C ARG A 100 -10.31 -9.48 -18.61
N CYS A 101 -11.57 -9.10 -18.45
CA CYS A 101 -12.08 -7.90 -19.10
C CYS A 101 -11.39 -6.64 -18.54
N ALA A 102 -11.31 -5.59 -19.37
CA ALA A 102 -10.70 -4.33 -18.96
C ALA A 102 -11.51 -3.63 -17.85
N TYR A 103 -10.90 -2.74 -17.09
CA TYR A 103 -11.64 -1.91 -16.13
C TYR A 103 -12.74 -1.12 -16.85
N GLY A 104 -13.96 -1.12 -16.28
CA GLY A 104 -15.17 -0.65 -16.96
C GLY A 104 -15.84 -1.69 -17.87
N TYR A 105 -15.41 -2.97 -17.85
CA TYR A 105 -16.03 -4.07 -18.59
C TYR A 105 -16.16 -5.36 -17.76
N TYR A 106 -17.28 -6.07 -17.90
CA TYR A 106 -17.51 -7.41 -17.34
C TYR A 106 -17.61 -8.47 -18.44
N GLN A 107 -17.35 -9.75 -18.12
CA GLN A 107 -17.55 -10.86 -19.04
C GLN A 107 -19.00 -11.33 -19.01
N ASP A 108 -19.67 -11.25 -20.16
CA ASP A 108 -21.03 -11.71 -20.34
C ASP A 108 -21.05 -13.24 -20.56
N GLU A 109 -21.37 -14.00 -19.51
CA GLU A 109 -21.42 -15.48 -19.51
C GLU A 109 -22.07 -16.10 -20.78
N PRO A 110 -23.22 -15.62 -21.31
CA PRO A 110 -23.84 -16.20 -22.50
C PRO A 110 -23.06 -16.00 -23.82
N SER A 111 -22.16 -15.01 -23.90
CA SER A 111 -21.39 -14.69 -25.11
C SER A 111 -19.87 -14.79 -24.93
N GLY A 112 -19.39 -15.07 -23.71
CA GLY A 112 -17.97 -15.09 -23.34
C GLY A 112 -17.22 -13.78 -23.58
N SER A 113 -17.94 -12.70 -23.90
CA SER A 113 -17.42 -11.45 -24.44
C SER A 113 -17.47 -10.33 -23.40
N CYS A 114 -16.52 -9.40 -23.46
CA CYS A 114 -16.51 -8.26 -22.55
C CYS A 114 -17.55 -7.22 -22.98
N LYS A 115 -18.46 -6.87 -22.07
CA LYS A 115 -19.45 -5.78 -22.22
C LYS A 115 -19.12 -4.65 -21.26
N GLU A 116 -19.42 -3.43 -21.67
CA GLU A 116 -19.23 -2.24 -20.85
C GLU A 116 -20.11 -2.29 -19.60
N CYS A 117 -19.55 -1.94 -18.45
CA CYS A 117 -20.26 -1.85 -17.18
C CYS A 117 -21.32 -0.75 -17.25
N ARG A 118 -22.54 -1.04 -16.80
CA ARG A 118 -23.62 -0.06 -16.73
C ARG A 118 -23.23 1.14 -15.88
N VAL A 119 -23.53 2.33 -16.40
CA VAL A 119 -23.47 3.59 -15.66
C VAL A 119 -24.75 3.77 -14.85
N CYS A 120 -24.61 4.16 -13.59
CA CYS A 120 -25.70 4.69 -12.77
C CYS A 120 -25.91 6.16 -13.17
N GLU A 121 -27.12 6.49 -13.61
CA GLU A 121 -27.49 7.85 -14.02
C GLU A 121 -27.70 8.76 -12.78
N VAL A 122 -27.75 10.08 -12.98
CA VAL A 122 -28.04 11.02 -11.88
C VAL A 122 -29.37 10.67 -11.19
N GLY A 123 -29.38 10.70 -9.85
CA GLY A 123 -30.48 10.15 -9.04
C GLY A 123 -30.33 8.68 -8.65
N PHE A 124 -29.35 7.97 -9.24
CA PHE A 124 -29.01 6.58 -8.93
C PHE A 124 -27.55 6.47 -8.50
N GLY A 125 -27.26 5.53 -7.62
CA GLY A 125 -25.90 5.24 -7.15
C GLY A 125 -25.58 3.75 -7.18
N LEU A 126 -24.30 3.44 -7.01
CA LEU A 126 -23.78 2.08 -7.00
C LEU A 126 -24.31 1.26 -5.81
N MET A 127 -25.05 0.18 -6.09
CA MET A 127 -25.47 -0.82 -5.12
C MET A 127 -24.53 -2.04 -5.11
N PHE A 128 -24.11 -2.52 -6.29
CA PHE A 128 -23.09 -3.56 -6.43
C PHE A 128 -22.08 -3.20 -7.53
N PRO A 129 -20.76 -3.28 -7.26
CA PRO A 129 -19.71 -2.98 -8.22
C PRO A 129 -19.77 -3.92 -9.42
N CYS A 130 -19.38 -3.41 -10.58
CA CYS A 130 -19.07 -4.24 -11.74
C CYS A 130 -17.89 -5.18 -11.41
N GLN A 131 -18.02 -6.46 -11.71
CA GLN A 131 -17.00 -7.50 -11.46
C GLN A 131 -16.78 -8.35 -12.72
N ASP A 132 -15.81 -9.26 -12.69
CA ASP A 132 -15.40 -10.08 -13.85
C ASP A 132 -16.54 -10.77 -14.60
N SER A 133 -17.65 -11.13 -13.94
CA SER A 133 -18.86 -11.70 -14.58
C SER A 133 -20.19 -11.07 -14.09
N GLN A 134 -20.13 -9.84 -13.55
CA GLN A 134 -21.30 -9.11 -13.05
C GLN A 134 -21.32 -7.67 -13.58
N ASP A 135 -22.42 -7.28 -14.23
CA ASP A 135 -22.75 -5.89 -14.58
C ASP A 135 -22.99 -5.05 -13.31
N THR A 136 -22.73 -3.74 -13.40
CA THR A 136 -23.06 -2.78 -12.33
C THR A 136 -24.53 -2.87 -11.96
N VAL A 137 -24.83 -2.94 -10.66
CA VAL A 137 -26.20 -2.79 -10.15
C VAL A 137 -26.32 -1.43 -9.48
N CYS A 138 -27.29 -0.64 -9.93
CA CYS A 138 -27.59 0.68 -9.39
C CYS A 138 -28.90 0.64 -8.60
N GLU A 139 -28.99 1.46 -7.55
CA GLU A 139 -30.23 1.74 -6.81
C GLU A 139 -30.61 3.22 -6.92
N GLU A 140 -31.91 3.52 -6.79
CA GLU A 140 -32.42 4.90 -6.69
C GLU A 140 -32.03 5.47 -5.32
N CYS A 141 -31.52 6.70 -5.27
CA CYS A 141 -30.95 7.23 -4.03
C CYS A 141 -32.03 7.41 -2.93
N PRO A 142 -31.89 6.74 -1.77
CA PRO A 142 -32.87 6.85 -0.69
C PRO A 142 -32.87 8.25 -0.04
N GLU A 143 -33.99 8.56 0.63
CA GLU A 143 -34.17 9.80 1.41
C GLU A 143 -32.96 10.12 2.29
N GLY A 144 -32.43 11.34 2.16
CA GLY A 144 -31.19 11.77 2.83
C GLY A 144 -29.89 11.43 2.07
N THR A 145 -29.97 10.98 0.82
CA THR A 145 -28.81 10.77 -0.07
C THR A 145 -29.02 11.33 -1.48
N PHE A 146 -27.95 11.53 -2.23
CA PHE A 146 -27.98 12.02 -3.61
C PHE A 146 -26.88 11.42 -4.50
N SER A 147 -27.06 11.52 -5.83
CA SER A 147 -26.05 11.22 -6.85
C SER A 147 -26.18 12.24 -7.98
N SER A 148 -25.17 13.11 -8.13
CA SER A 148 -25.17 14.26 -9.05
C SER A 148 -24.36 14.04 -10.33
N GLU A 149 -23.62 12.94 -10.46
CA GLU A 149 -22.82 12.60 -11.64
C GLU A 149 -23.15 11.18 -12.13
N ALA A 150 -23.19 10.99 -13.44
CA ALA A 150 -23.49 9.68 -14.02
C ALA A 150 -22.20 8.86 -14.18
N ASN A 151 -22.00 7.84 -13.33
CA ASN A 151 -20.84 6.93 -13.39
C ASN A 151 -21.16 5.52 -12.87
N PHE A 152 -20.19 4.59 -12.90
CA PHE A 152 -20.39 3.18 -12.50
C PHE A 152 -19.68 2.80 -11.19
N VAL A 153 -19.22 3.78 -10.41
CA VAL A 153 -18.31 3.58 -9.26
C VAL A 153 -18.79 4.20 -7.94
N ASP A 154 -19.57 5.28 -8.00
CA ASP A 154 -19.96 6.03 -6.80
C ASP A 154 -21.33 5.56 -6.25
N PRO A 155 -21.44 5.27 -4.94
CA PRO A 155 -22.72 5.06 -4.27
C PRO A 155 -23.45 6.40 -4.08
N CYS A 156 -24.73 6.35 -3.70
CA CYS A 156 -25.45 7.56 -3.28
C CYS A 156 -24.76 8.17 -2.05
N LEU A 157 -24.40 9.45 -2.16
CA LEU A 157 -23.68 10.20 -1.14
C LEU A 157 -24.67 10.76 -0.11
N PRO A 158 -24.33 10.82 1.19
CA PRO A 158 -25.20 11.42 2.20
C PRO A 158 -25.35 12.93 1.96
N CYS A 159 -26.57 13.45 2.13
CA CYS A 159 -26.84 14.88 2.02
C CYS A 159 -26.12 15.69 3.12
N THR A 160 -25.61 16.85 2.75
CA THR A 160 -25.14 17.89 3.69
C THR A 160 -26.27 18.32 4.62
N THR A 161 -25.95 18.48 5.90
CA THR A 161 -26.86 19.00 6.93
C THR A 161 -26.27 20.30 7.49
N CYS A 162 -27.03 21.39 7.45
CA CYS A 162 -26.53 22.71 7.84
C CYS A 162 -26.32 22.85 9.36
N GLU A 163 -25.31 23.63 9.76
CA GLU A 163 -25.02 23.93 11.17
C GLU A 163 -25.99 24.97 11.79
N GLU A 164 -25.99 25.12 13.12
CA GLU A 164 -26.87 26.08 13.83
C GLU A 164 -26.65 27.55 13.42
N ASN A 165 -25.47 27.88 12.89
CA ASN A 165 -25.13 29.21 12.35
C ASN A 165 -25.39 29.35 10.85
N GLU A 166 -26.06 28.39 10.21
CA GLU A 166 -26.36 28.41 8.79
C GLU A 166 -27.87 28.40 8.52
N VAL A 167 -28.25 28.76 7.29
CA VAL A 167 -29.59 28.53 6.77
C VAL A 167 -29.52 27.70 5.50
N LEU A 168 -30.39 26.69 5.43
CA LEU A 168 -30.67 25.91 4.23
C LEU A 168 -31.20 26.86 3.14
N VAL A 169 -30.46 26.96 2.03
CA VAL A 169 -30.82 27.77 0.85
C VAL A 169 -31.61 26.94 -0.16
N LYS A 170 -31.32 25.64 -0.20
CA LYS A 170 -31.89 24.66 -1.13
C LYS A 170 -31.86 23.30 -0.44
N GLU A 171 -32.98 22.59 -0.50
CA GLU A 171 -33.14 21.25 0.06
C GLU A 171 -32.36 20.20 -0.77
N CYS A 172 -31.90 19.13 -0.12
CA CYS A 172 -31.29 18.01 -0.82
C CYS A 172 -32.34 17.26 -1.65
N THR A 173 -31.92 16.67 -2.76
CA THR A 173 -32.75 15.80 -3.61
C THR A 173 -31.89 14.65 -4.11
N ALA A 174 -32.49 13.55 -4.57
CA ALA A 174 -31.76 12.40 -5.12
C ALA A 174 -30.72 12.77 -6.21
N VAL A 175 -30.88 13.89 -6.91
CA VAL A 175 -29.96 14.36 -7.99
C VAL A 175 -28.97 15.45 -7.57
N SER A 176 -29.10 16.05 -6.37
CA SER A 176 -28.17 17.10 -5.92
C SER A 176 -28.25 17.38 -4.42
N ASP A 177 -27.09 17.67 -3.83
CA ASP A 177 -26.96 18.03 -2.42
C ASP A 177 -27.77 19.28 -2.00
N ALA A 178 -27.99 19.38 -0.69
CA ALA A 178 -28.41 20.59 -0.01
C ALA A 178 -27.35 21.70 -0.12
N GLU A 179 -27.79 22.96 -0.13
CA GLU A 179 -26.88 24.11 -0.10
C GLU A 179 -27.14 24.93 1.17
N CYS A 180 -26.12 25.04 2.02
CA CYS A 180 -26.13 25.80 3.27
C CYS A 180 -25.47 27.17 3.11
N ARG A 181 -25.80 28.13 3.99
CA ARG A 181 -25.22 29.49 3.96
C ARG A 181 -25.15 30.11 5.36
N ASP A 182 -23.95 30.54 5.74
CA ASP A 182 -23.66 31.34 6.94
C ASP A 182 -24.69 32.45 7.22
N LEU A 183 -25.24 32.45 8.43
CA LEU A 183 -25.90 33.60 9.04
C LEU A 183 -24.83 34.60 9.52
N HIS A 184 -24.40 35.47 8.61
CA HIS A 184 -23.48 36.55 8.94
C HIS A 184 -24.00 37.39 10.12
N PRO A 185 -23.21 37.63 11.18
CA PRO A 185 -23.68 38.20 12.46
C PRO A 185 -24.07 39.69 12.40
N ARG A 186 -24.23 40.27 11.21
CA ARG A 186 -24.74 41.63 10.98
C ARG A 186 -26.26 41.73 10.91
N TRP A 187 -26.98 40.60 10.90
CA TRP A 187 -28.44 40.57 10.97
C TRP A 187 -28.98 40.18 12.36
N THR A 188 -28.15 39.64 13.24
CA THR A 188 -28.48 39.39 14.66
C THR A 188 -28.23 40.61 15.55
N THR A 189 -28.73 41.79 15.15
CA THR A 189 -28.67 43.01 15.99
C THR A 189 -29.91 43.89 15.83
N HIS A 190 -31.09 43.31 16.05
CA HIS A 190 -32.28 44.08 16.42
C HIS A 190 -32.14 44.58 17.87
N THR A 191 -31.39 45.66 18.08
CA THR A 191 -31.30 46.33 19.38
C THR A 191 -32.67 46.89 19.77
N PRO A 192 -33.27 46.49 20.91
CA PRO A 192 -34.52 47.07 21.38
C PRO A 192 -34.23 48.43 22.03
N SER A 193 -34.28 49.51 21.23
CA SER A 193 -34.17 50.89 21.72
C SER A 193 -35.40 51.28 22.54
N LEU A 194 -35.31 51.14 23.86
CA LEU A 194 -36.39 51.45 24.80
C LEU A 194 -36.25 52.86 25.41
N VAL A 195 -37.39 53.56 25.49
CA VAL A 195 -37.66 54.81 26.24
C VAL A 195 -37.07 56.12 25.67
N GLY A 196 -37.94 56.89 24.99
CA GLY A 196 -38.45 58.13 25.60
C GLY A 196 -37.93 59.48 25.11
N SER A 197 -38.71 60.15 24.25
CA SER A 197 -38.86 61.62 24.22
C SER A 197 -40.21 62.00 23.60
N ASP A 198 -40.64 63.24 23.79
CA ASP A 198 -42.05 63.65 23.82
C ASP A 198 -42.46 64.56 22.64
N SER A 199 -43.68 64.33 22.11
CA SER A 199 -44.50 65.25 21.27
C SER A 199 -43.99 65.67 19.88
N PRO A 200 -44.89 66.09 18.95
CA PRO A 200 -46.27 65.66 18.70
C PRO A 200 -46.51 65.28 17.21
N GLU A 201 -47.76 64.96 16.82
CA GLU A 201 -48.15 64.56 15.45
C GLU A 201 -47.91 65.64 14.35
N PRO A 202 -47.96 65.24 13.06
CA PRO A 202 -49.23 65.44 12.34
C PRO A 202 -49.70 64.30 11.41
N VAL A 203 -50.93 63.83 11.66
CA VAL A 203 -52.00 63.44 10.71
C VAL A 203 -51.63 63.25 9.22
N THR A 204 -51.90 62.06 8.66
CA THR A 204 -52.56 61.88 7.33
C THR A 204 -53.34 60.57 7.28
N ARG A 205 -54.42 60.56 6.48
CA ARG A 205 -55.56 59.63 6.44
C ARG A 205 -55.39 58.36 5.59
N ASP A 206 -55.98 57.25 6.07
CA ASP A 206 -56.94 56.32 5.39
C ASP A 206 -56.55 55.54 4.09
N PRO A 207 -57.27 54.45 3.70
CA PRO A 207 -57.85 53.34 4.50
C PRO A 207 -57.73 51.96 3.79
N PHE A 208 -58.70 51.04 4.04
CA PHE A 208 -58.94 49.66 3.54
C PHE A 208 -58.25 48.54 4.36
N ASN A 209 -58.97 47.66 5.09
CA ASN A 209 -60.02 46.66 4.76
C ASN A 209 -59.42 45.30 4.31
N THR A 210 -59.82 44.12 4.78
CA THR A 210 -60.97 43.68 5.61
C THR A 210 -60.60 42.48 6.52
N GLU A 211 -61.46 42.20 7.51
CA GLU A 211 -61.69 40.98 8.32
C GLU A 211 -61.37 39.63 7.61
N VAL A 212 -61.10 38.48 8.26
CA VAL A 212 -61.92 37.72 9.24
C VAL A 212 -61.04 36.82 10.16
N MET A 213 -61.64 36.29 11.24
CA MET A 213 -61.07 35.58 12.41
C MET A 213 -61.85 34.25 12.67
N PRO A 214 -61.56 33.33 13.63
CA PRO A 214 -60.32 32.78 14.22
C PRO A 214 -60.17 31.25 14.00
N SER A 215 -59.14 30.61 14.59
CA SER A 215 -59.28 29.28 15.24
C SER A 215 -58.25 29.07 16.37
N THR A 216 -58.69 28.42 17.46
CA THR A 216 -57.91 27.97 18.64
C THR A 216 -57.45 26.50 18.45
N LEU A 217 -56.64 25.84 19.30
CA LEU A 217 -56.22 26.06 20.70
C LEU A 217 -54.78 25.51 20.92
N ALA A 218 -54.22 25.73 22.13
CA ALA A 218 -52.87 25.36 22.55
C ALA A 218 -52.58 23.86 22.72
N ASP A 219 -51.28 23.55 22.88
CA ASP A 219 -50.82 22.68 23.97
C ASP A 219 -49.56 23.29 24.65
N THR A 220 -49.08 22.73 25.77
CA THR A 220 -48.09 23.38 26.66
C THR A 220 -47.13 22.39 27.35
N GLY A 221 -45.84 22.71 27.34
CA GLY A 221 -44.77 21.97 28.06
C GLY A 221 -43.76 21.29 27.11
N THR A 222 -42.51 21.05 27.50
CA THR A 222 -41.91 21.13 28.85
C THR A 222 -40.50 21.71 28.81
N THR A 223 -40.04 22.28 29.92
CA THR A 223 -38.69 22.81 30.12
C THR A 223 -37.64 21.73 30.39
N VAL A 224 -36.37 22.01 30.07
CA VAL A 224 -35.21 21.87 30.99
C VAL A 224 -33.99 22.60 30.40
N MET A 225 -33.10 23.10 31.26
CA MET A 225 -31.86 23.80 30.86
C MET A 225 -30.66 22.84 30.78
N GLY A 226 -29.71 23.13 29.88
CA GLY A 226 -28.40 22.45 29.83
C GLY A 226 -27.35 23.31 29.14
N SER A 227 -26.70 24.23 29.87
CA SER A 227 -25.68 25.13 29.34
C SER A 227 -24.30 24.87 29.94
N SER A 228 -23.33 24.50 29.11
CA SER A 228 -21.89 24.68 29.35
C SER A 228 -21.17 24.93 28.02
N GLN A 229 -20.11 25.74 28.06
CA GLN A 229 -19.61 26.47 26.88
C GLN A 229 -18.62 25.70 25.97
N PRO A 230 -18.47 26.14 24.70
CA PRO A 230 -17.57 25.53 23.72
C PRO A 230 -16.09 25.96 23.86
N VAL A 231 -15.19 25.16 23.30
CA VAL A 231 -13.81 25.58 23.01
C VAL A 231 -13.77 26.20 21.60
N VAL A 232 -13.39 27.47 21.51
CA VAL A 232 -13.35 28.21 20.24
C VAL A 232 -11.95 28.14 19.62
N SER A 233 -11.79 27.33 18.58
CA SER A 233 -10.58 27.26 17.72
C SER A 233 -10.74 28.02 16.40
N ARG A 234 -11.31 29.23 16.44
CA ARG A 234 -11.55 30.07 15.25
C ARG A 234 -10.31 30.93 14.95
N GLY A 235 -9.37 30.40 14.15
CA GLY A 235 -8.14 31.15 13.80
C GLY A 235 -7.18 30.58 12.75
N THR A 236 -7.47 29.42 12.12
CA THR A 236 -6.51 28.72 11.22
C THR A 236 -6.77 28.90 9.73
N ALA A 237 -8.01 29.17 9.30
CA ALA A 237 -8.41 29.16 7.89
C ALA A 237 -7.66 30.19 7.02
N ASP A 238 -7.58 31.45 7.46
CA ASP A 238 -7.00 32.56 6.67
C ASP A 238 -5.49 32.41 6.37
N ASN A 239 -4.80 31.52 7.10
CA ASN A 239 -3.36 31.26 6.92
C ASN A 239 -3.07 29.95 6.17
N LEU A 240 -4.09 29.14 5.85
CA LEU A 240 -3.91 27.80 5.29
C LEU A 240 -3.26 27.86 3.89
N ILE A 241 -3.72 28.77 3.04
CA ILE A 241 -3.25 28.94 1.65
C ILE A 241 -1.76 29.33 1.57
N PRO A 242 -1.27 30.42 2.21
CA PRO A 242 0.14 30.78 2.14
C PRO A 242 1.08 29.75 2.80
N VAL A 243 0.61 29.03 3.83
CA VAL A 243 1.36 27.90 4.42
C VAL A 243 1.48 26.76 3.40
N TYR A 244 0.39 26.39 2.72
CA TYR A 244 0.40 25.32 1.71
C TYR A 244 1.32 25.67 0.52
N CYS A 245 1.27 26.90 0.01
CA CYS A 245 2.20 27.37 -1.02
C CYS A 245 3.67 27.32 -0.57
N SER A 246 3.95 27.65 0.70
CA SER A 246 5.31 27.60 1.26
C SER A 246 5.82 26.15 1.39
N ILE A 247 4.96 25.21 1.80
CA ILE A 247 5.28 23.78 1.88
C ILE A 247 5.52 23.21 0.47
N LEU A 248 4.66 23.50 -0.51
CA LEU A 248 4.85 23.07 -1.89
C LEU A 248 6.16 23.61 -2.49
N ALA A 249 6.51 24.87 -2.24
CA ALA A 249 7.78 25.44 -2.67
C ALA A 249 8.99 24.71 -2.04
N ALA A 250 8.92 24.40 -0.73
CA ALA A 250 9.96 23.63 -0.04
C ALA A 250 10.10 22.20 -0.59
N VAL A 251 9.00 21.51 -0.89
CA VAL A 251 9.01 20.17 -1.51
C VAL A 251 9.62 20.22 -2.91
N VAL A 252 9.25 21.19 -3.74
CA VAL A 252 9.84 21.36 -5.09
C VAL A 252 11.35 21.64 -5.02
N VAL A 253 11.79 22.52 -4.13
CA VAL A 253 13.23 22.78 -3.91
C VAL A 253 13.94 21.53 -3.40
N GLY A 254 13.33 20.76 -2.48
CA GLY A 254 13.85 19.49 -2.00
C GLY A 254 14.01 18.43 -3.09
N LEU A 255 13.03 18.31 -3.99
CA LEU A 255 13.09 17.41 -5.15
C LEU A 255 14.17 17.82 -6.15
N VAL A 256 14.30 19.12 -6.44
CA VAL A 256 15.38 19.65 -7.30
C VAL A 256 16.76 19.38 -6.67
N ALA A 257 16.91 19.61 -5.36
CA ALA A 257 18.13 19.31 -4.63
C ALA A 257 18.45 17.81 -4.60
N TYR A 258 17.46 16.94 -4.42
CA TYR A 258 17.61 15.48 -4.50
C TYR A 258 18.04 15.03 -5.90
N ILE A 259 17.42 15.56 -6.97
CA ILE A 259 17.80 15.25 -8.35
C ILE A 259 19.24 15.72 -8.64
N ALA A 260 19.62 16.91 -8.17
CA ALA A 260 20.99 17.43 -8.29
C ALA A 260 22.00 16.56 -7.52
N PHE A 261 21.69 16.17 -6.28
CA PHE A 261 22.54 15.30 -5.46
C PHE A 261 22.66 13.88 -6.04
N LYS A 262 21.57 13.33 -6.58
CA LYS A 262 21.56 12.03 -7.26
C LYS A 262 22.42 12.07 -8.53
N ARG A 263 22.27 13.11 -9.37
CA ARG A 263 23.15 13.34 -10.53
C ARG A 263 24.62 13.52 -10.13
N TRP A 264 24.89 14.27 -9.05
CA TRP A 264 26.23 14.48 -8.50
C TRP A 264 26.86 13.16 -8.04
N ASN A 265 26.14 12.32 -7.29
CA ASN A 265 26.64 11.01 -6.86
C ASN A 265 26.82 10.04 -8.03
N SER A 266 25.94 10.03 -9.04
CA SER A 266 26.17 9.25 -10.28
C SER A 266 27.43 9.72 -11.01
N CYS A 267 27.68 11.03 -11.12
CA CYS A 267 28.92 11.56 -11.69
C CYS A 267 30.15 11.18 -10.85
N LYS A 268 30.02 11.18 -9.51
CA LYS A 268 31.10 10.79 -8.57
C LYS A 268 31.45 9.30 -8.69
N GLN A 269 30.45 8.41 -8.77
CA GLN A 269 30.66 6.98 -9.00
C GLN A 269 31.28 6.72 -10.38
N ASN A 270 30.78 7.36 -11.44
CA ASN A 270 31.34 7.19 -12.79
C ASN A 270 32.81 7.65 -12.88
N LYS A 271 33.20 8.65 -12.08
CA LYS A 271 34.60 9.10 -11.96
C LYS A 271 35.51 8.13 -11.19
N GLN A 272 34.95 7.23 -10.38
CA GLN A 272 35.71 6.17 -9.69
C GLN A 272 35.88 4.90 -10.56
N GLY A 273 34.93 4.61 -11.46
CA GLY A 273 35.02 3.46 -12.37
C GLY A 273 36.16 3.55 -13.41
N ALA A 274 36.63 4.77 -13.73
CA ALA A 274 37.59 5.01 -14.81
C ALA A 274 39.06 4.66 -14.45
N ASN A 275 39.42 4.51 -13.18
CA ASN A 275 40.83 4.46 -12.75
C ASN A 275 41.40 3.04 -12.51
N ASN A 276 40.58 1.99 -12.65
CA ASN A 276 40.94 0.61 -12.31
C ASN A 276 41.17 -0.27 -13.57
N ARG A 277 41.98 0.19 -14.52
CA ARG A 277 42.40 -0.61 -15.69
C ARG A 277 43.88 -1.00 -15.55
N PRO A 278 44.23 -2.29 -15.42
CA PRO A 278 45.62 -2.70 -15.26
C PRO A 278 46.43 -2.49 -16.55
N VAL A 279 47.65 -1.99 -16.40
CA VAL A 279 48.62 -1.83 -17.48
C VAL A 279 49.35 -3.14 -17.73
N ASN A 280 49.43 -3.58 -18.99
CA ASN A 280 50.61 -4.31 -19.45
C ASN A 280 50.84 -4.24 -20.97
N GLN A 281 52.00 -3.69 -21.33
CA GLN A 281 52.84 -3.95 -22.52
C GLN A 281 52.33 -3.64 -23.95
N THR A 282 53.11 -2.77 -24.60
CA THR A 282 53.04 -2.30 -26.01
C THR A 282 53.81 -3.25 -26.96
N PRO A 283 53.67 -3.11 -28.30
CA PRO A 283 54.58 -2.22 -29.06
C PRO A 283 53.89 -1.21 -30.01
N SER A 284 54.67 -0.20 -30.42
CA SER A 284 54.35 0.86 -31.43
C SER A 284 54.72 0.42 -32.86
N PRO A 285 54.53 1.21 -33.95
CA PRO A 285 54.32 2.67 -34.08
C PRO A 285 53.00 3.02 -34.87
N GLU A 286 52.67 4.22 -35.37
CA GLU A 286 53.38 5.48 -35.74
C GLU A 286 52.50 6.75 -35.54
N GLY A 287 53.12 7.94 -35.35
CA GLY A 287 52.55 9.29 -35.62
C GLY A 287 51.38 9.80 -34.72
N GLU A 288 51.18 11.10 -34.47
CA GLU A 288 51.98 12.33 -34.67
C GLU A 288 51.61 13.38 -33.57
N LYS A 289 52.40 14.47 -33.43
CA LYS A 289 52.00 15.90 -33.16
C LYS A 289 50.73 16.22 -32.30
N LEU A 290 50.74 17.10 -31.27
CA LEU A 290 51.62 18.20 -30.83
C LEU A 290 51.45 18.52 -29.31
N HIS A 291 52.51 19.08 -28.69
CA HIS A 291 52.56 20.15 -27.65
C HIS A 291 51.72 20.02 -26.34
N SER A 292 52.35 19.97 -25.15
CA SER A 292 52.83 21.11 -24.30
C SER A 292 51.73 21.68 -23.36
N ASP A 293 51.98 22.10 -22.11
CA ASP A 293 53.23 22.20 -21.33
C ASP A 293 52.95 22.16 -19.81
N SER A 294 53.99 21.91 -18.99
CA SER A 294 54.11 22.23 -17.55
C SER A 294 53.12 21.59 -16.53
N GLY A 295 53.45 21.42 -15.24
CA GLY A 295 54.73 21.62 -14.57
C GLY A 295 54.75 21.24 -13.07
N ILE A 296 55.59 20.24 -12.74
CA ILE A 296 56.60 20.21 -11.64
C ILE A 296 56.23 20.42 -10.14
N SER A 297 56.45 19.34 -9.35
CA SER A 297 56.98 19.32 -7.95
C SER A 297 56.11 19.84 -6.78
N VAL A 298 56.43 19.61 -5.49
CA VAL A 298 57.57 18.89 -4.84
C VAL A 298 57.07 17.92 -3.75
N ASP A 299 57.94 17.01 -3.30
CA ASP A 299 57.72 15.97 -2.29
C ASP A 299 58.25 16.37 -0.87
N SER A 300 58.09 15.46 0.11
CA SER A 300 59.03 15.16 1.23
C SER A 300 58.71 15.54 2.70
N GLN A 301 58.28 14.49 3.43
CA GLN A 301 58.91 13.91 4.64
C GLN A 301 59.02 14.70 5.97
N SER A 302 58.63 14.04 7.09
CA SER A 302 59.61 13.50 8.07
C SER A 302 58.98 12.54 9.11
N LEU A 303 59.85 11.84 9.87
CA LEU A 303 59.65 10.74 10.84
C LEU A 303 59.14 11.22 12.23
N HIS A 304 58.75 10.38 13.21
CA HIS A 304 58.79 8.91 13.38
C HIS A 304 57.46 8.41 14.06
N ASP A 305 57.27 7.37 14.90
CA ASP A 305 58.14 6.42 15.64
C ASP A 305 57.49 4.99 15.76
N GLN A 306 57.45 4.36 16.94
CA GLN A 306 57.20 2.91 17.14
C GLN A 306 55.88 2.53 17.86
N GLN A 307 55.55 1.22 17.83
CA GLN A 307 54.27 0.54 18.18
C GLN A 307 54.56 -0.74 19.02
N PRO A 308 53.62 -1.50 19.66
CA PRO A 308 52.34 -1.99 19.10
C PRO A 308 51.05 -1.69 19.92
N PRO A 309 50.27 -2.62 20.55
CA PRO A 309 48.89 -2.79 20.08
C PRO A 309 47.75 -2.69 21.13
N GLY A 310 46.57 -2.24 20.67
CA GLY A 310 45.31 -2.38 21.40
C GLY A 310 44.07 -1.95 20.60
N GLN A 311 43.09 -2.87 20.47
CA GLN A 311 41.67 -2.70 20.09
C GLN A 311 41.29 -1.74 18.94
N SER A 312 40.69 -2.29 17.88
CA SER A 312 40.15 -1.58 16.71
C SER A 312 38.97 -0.65 17.05
N THR A 313 39.08 0.63 16.68
CA THR A 313 38.06 1.66 16.90
C THR A 313 36.89 1.58 15.89
N GLN A 314 35.75 2.19 16.26
CA GLN A 314 34.54 2.27 15.44
C GLN A 314 34.74 3.06 14.13
N GLY A 315 34.03 2.66 13.07
CA GLY A 315 33.69 3.52 11.93
C GLY A 315 32.33 4.20 12.14
N PRO A 316 32.03 5.36 11.52
CA PRO A 316 30.79 6.09 11.77
C PRO A 316 29.56 5.35 11.22
N ALA A 317 28.55 5.13 12.07
CA ALA A 317 27.27 4.60 11.64
C ALA A 317 26.49 5.62 10.78
N PRO A 318 25.77 5.19 9.72
CA PRO A 318 24.80 6.04 9.06
C PRO A 318 23.65 6.34 10.02
N LYS A 319 23.33 7.61 10.25
CA LYS A 319 22.10 7.99 10.94
C LYS A 319 20.91 7.68 10.03
N GLY A 320 20.26 6.55 10.27
CA GLY A 320 18.86 6.36 9.91
C GLY A 320 18.01 6.77 11.11
N ASP A 321 17.17 7.79 10.95
CA ASP A 321 16.15 8.15 11.94
C ASP A 321 14.97 7.15 11.85
N GLY A 322 15.27 5.89 12.16
CA GLY A 322 14.34 4.77 12.09
C GLY A 322 13.41 4.75 13.29
N ASN A 323 12.10 4.79 13.05
CA ASN A 323 11.09 4.68 14.10
C ASN A 323 11.26 3.35 14.86
N LEU A 324 11.65 3.41 16.13
CA LEU A 324 11.79 2.26 17.00
C LEU A 324 10.41 1.64 17.26
N TYR A 325 10.31 0.31 17.25
CA TYR A 325 9.07 -0.43 17.50
C TYR A 325 8.45 -0.07 18.86
N ALA A 326 9.29 0.16 19.88
CA ALA A 326 8.86 0.58 21.21
C ALA A 326 8.10 1.92 21.25
N ASN A 327 8.22 2.76 20.21
CA ASN A 327 7.52 4.04 20.10
C ASN A 327 6.12 3.92 19.44
N LEU A 328 5.71 2.72 19.00
CA LEU A 328 4.37 2.49 18.45
C LEU A 328 3.31 2.60 19.57
N PRO A 329 2.08 3.10 19.27
CA PRO A 329 0.97 3.06 20.21
C PRO A 329 0.72 1.63 20.75
N PRO A 330 0.35 1.46 22.03
CA PRO A 330 0.12 0.13 22.61
C PRO A 330 -0.90 -0.72 21.83
N SER A 331 -1.95 -0.09 21.27
CA SER A 331 -2.93 -0.74 20.40
C SER A 331 -2.31 -1.36 19.14
N LYS A 332 -1.29 -0.71 18.54
CA LYS A 332 -0.56 -1.24 17.39
C LYS A 332 0.38 -2.38 17.77
N GLN A 333 0.97 -2.33 18.96
CA GLN A 333 1.78 -3.44 19.46
C GLN A 333 0.91 -4.68 19.73
N GLU A 334 -0.24 -4.50 20.36
CA GLU A 334 -1.22 -5.57 20.62
C GLU A 334 -1.80 -6.17 19.33
N GLU A 335 -2.04 -5.36 18.29
CA GLU A 335 -2.48 -5.86 16.97
C GLU A 335 -1.43 -6.79 16.33
N VAL A 336 -0.16 -6.39 16.32
CA VAL A 336 0.93 -7.22 15.76
C VAL A 336 1.11 -8.51 16.55
N GLU A 337 1.07 -8.45 17.88
CA GLU A 337 1.09 -9.63 18.77
C GLU A 337 -0.07 -10.59 18.46
N LYS A 338 -1.29 -10.05 18.30
CA LYS A 338 -2.50 -10.81 18.00
C LYS A 338 -2.43 -11.45 16.62
N LEU A 339 -1.94 -10.75 15.60
CA LEU A 339 -1.76 -11.30 14.26
C LEU A 339 -0.75 -12.46 14.29
N LEU A 340 0.43 -12.25 14.86
CA LEU A 340 1.48 -13.29 14.99
C LEU A 340 1.06 -14.47 15.87
N GLY A 341 0.23 -14.26 16.89
CA GLY A 341 -0.33 -15.31 17.75
C GLY A 341 -1.58 -16.01 17.21
N SER A 342 -2.24 -15.44 16.19
CA SER A 342 -3.38 -16.04 15.49
C SER A 342 -2.97 -16.88 14.27
N SER A 343 -1.80 -16.60 13.71
CA SER A 343 -1.14 -17.49 12.75
C SER A 343 -0.63 -18.77 13.44
N ALA A 344 -0.22 -19.76 12.66
CA ALA A 344 0.33 -21.01 13.19
C ALA A 344 1.59 -20.76 14.06
N GLU A 345 1.86 -21.65 15.03
CA GLU A 345 2.99 -21.54 15.96
C GLU A 345 4.37 -21.40 15.27
N GLU A 346 4.47 -21.79 14.00
CA GLU A 346 5.66 -21.62 13.15
C GLU A 346 5.98 -20.13 12.85
N THR A 347 4.97 -19.26 12.73
CA THR A 347 5.14 -17.89 12.20
C THR A 347 6.00 -17.00 13.10
N TRP A 348 5.74 -16.98 14.41
CA TRP A 348 6.55 -16.18 15.35
C TRP A 348 7.96 -16.77 15.53
N ARG A 349 8.12 -18.11 15.40
CA ARG A 349 9.44 -18.76 15.38
C ARG A 349 10.24 -18.38 14.15
N GLN A 350 9.61 -18.38 12.98
CA GLN A 350 10.25 -17.98 11.72
C GLN A 350 10.64 -16.50 11.76
N LEU A 351 9.79 -15.63 12.34
CA LEU A 351 10.15 -14.24 12.61
C LEU A 351 11.36 -14.14 13.56
N ALA A 352 11.41 -14.92 14.65
CA ALA A 352 12.55 -14.93 15.57
C ALA A 352 13.87 -15.34 14.87
N ARG A 353 13.82 -16.33 13.95
CA ARG A 353 14.97 -16.73 13.13
C ARG A 353 15.48 -15.57 12.26
N GLU A 354 14.59 -14.88 11.53
CA GLU A 354 14.96 -13.71 10.71
C GLU A 354 15.48 -12.53 11.55
N LEU A 355 14.95 -12.34 12.77
CA LEU A 355 15.43 -11.34 13.74
C LEU A 355 16.72 -11.77 14.48
N GLY A 356 17.38 -12.84 14.02
CA GLY A 356 18.71 -13.27 14.46
C GLY A 356 18.74 -14.00 15.81
N TYR A 357 17.63 -14.56 16.28
CA TYR A 357 17.61 -15.38 17.50
C TYR A 357 18.11 -16.81 17.21
N LYS A 358 18.79 -17.40 18.19
CA LYS A 358 19.16 -18.82 18.20
C LYS A 358 18.01 -19.65 18.77
N GLU A 359 17.86 -20.88 18.30
CA GLU A 359 16.78 -21.80 18.72
C GLU A 359 16.72 -21.96 20.26
N ASP A 360 17.85 -21.98 20.97
CA ASP A 360 17.92 -22.02 22.45
C ASP A 360 17.08 -20.92 23.14
N LEU A 361 17.00 -19.73 22.53
CA LEU A 361 16.19 -18.61 23.00
C LEU A 361 14.74 -18.70 22.50
N ILE A 362 14.52 -19.18 21.28
CA ILE A 362 13.17 -19.36 20.72
C ILE A 362 12.38 -20.39 21.57
N ASP A 363 13.03 -21.46 22.02
CA ASP A 363 12.44 -22.45 22.93
C ASP A 363 12.29 -21.97 24.39
N SER A 364 12.83 -20.81 24.76
CA SER A 364 12.47 -20.14 26.01
C SER A 364 11.13 -19.40 25.91
N PHE A 365 10.91 -18.61 24.85
CA PHE A 365 9.65 -17.89 24.62
C PHE A 365 8.46 -18.83 24.43
N THR A 366 8.70 -20.04 23.91
CA THR A 366 7.70 -21.14 23.80
C THR A 366 7.06 -21.52 25.14
N ARG A 367 7.70 -21.21 26.27
CA ARG A 367 7.24 -21.57 27.62
C ARG A 367 6.39 -20.48 28.27
N GLU A 368 6.22 -19.34 27.63
CA GLU A 368 5.39 -18.24 28.11
C GLU A 368 3.96 -18.33 27.56
N GLU A 369 3.02 -17.69 28.27
CA GLU A 369 1.59 -17.71 27.95
C GLU A 369 1.25 -17.02 26.61
N SER A 370 2.17 -16.20 26.07
CA SER A 370 2.05 -15.58 24.75
C SER A 370 3.44 -15.43 24.08
N PRO A 371 3.95 -16.46 23.38
CA PRO A 371 5.32 -16.48 22.85
C PRO A 371 5.66 -15.33 21.89
N ALA A 372 4.70 -14.90 21.05
CA ALA A 372 4.88 -13.77 20.13
C ALA A 372 5.11 -12.44 20.87
N ARG A 373 4.38 -12.20 21.97
CA ARG A 373 4.55 -11.05 22.85
C ARG A 373 5.88 -11.09 23.58
N ALA A 374 6.26 -12.24 24.13
CA ALA A 374 7.54 -12.43 24.80
C ALA A 374 8.73 -12.12 23.85
N LEU A 375 8.66 -12.63 22.61
CA LEU A 375 9.62 -12.31 21.55
C LEU A 375 9.67 -10.82 21.25
N LEU A 376 8.51 -10.17 21.01
CA LEU A 376 8.45 -8.76 20.61
C LEU A 376 8.89 -7.81 21.73
N ALA A 377 8.50 -8.06 22.98
CA ALA A 377 8.93 -7.29 24.14
C ALA A 377 10.44 -7.43 24.39
N HIS A 378 10.99 -8.64 24.25
CA HIS A 378 12.44 -8.85 24.36
C HIS A 378 13.20 -8.25 23.16
N TRP A 379 12.63 -8.28 21.96
CA TRP A 379 13.23 -7.69 20.76
C TRP A 379 13.22 -6.16 20.78
N SER A 380 12.11 -5.53 21.19
CA SER A 380 11.96 -4.06 21.24
C SER A 380 12.93 -3.37 22.20
N SER A 381 13.51 -4.11 23.15
CA SER A 381 14.59 -3.65 24.03
C SER A 381 15.95 -3.44 23.34
N LYS A 382 16.12 -3.91 22.09
CA LYS A 382 17.37 -3.79 21.32
C LYS A 382 17.41 -2.48 20.54
N GLU A 383 18.58 -1.83 20.49
CA GLU A 383 18.83 -0.63 19.67
C GLU A 383 18.57 -0.85 18.17
N THR A 384 18.60 -2.10 17.70
CA THR A 384 18.30 -2.49 16.31
C THR A 384 16.82 -2.64 15.99
N ALA A 385 15.91 -2.45 16.96
CA ALA A 385 14.49 -2.76 16.82
C ALA A 385 13.68 -1.65 16.11
N THR A 386 14.02 -1.36 14.85
CA THR A 386 13.28 -0.41 14.02
C THR A 386 12.10 -1.06 13.32
N LEU A 387 11.04 -0.29 13.07
CA LEU A 387 9.87 -0.74 12.30
C LEU A 387 10.28 -1.30 10.92
N ASP A 388 11.27 -0.69 10.25
CA ASP A 388 11.80 -1.18 8.97
C ASP A 388 12.38 -2.60 9.05
N THR A 389 13.10 -2.93 10.13
CA THR A 389 13.66 -4.28 10.32
C THR A 389 12.58 -5.32 10.60
N LEU A 390 11.53 -4.98 11.35
CA LEU A 390 10.36 -5.84 11.52
C LEU A 390 9.65 -6.07 10.18
N LEU A 391 9.40 -5.00 9.42
CA LEU A 391 8.73 -5.06 8.12
C LEU A 391 9.56 -5.79 7.05
N ALA A 392 10.90 -5.77 7.13
CA ALA A 392 11.76 -6.58 6.29
C ALA A 392 11.62 -8.07 6.64
N ALA A 393 11.73 -8.43 7.92
CA ALA A 393 11.59 -9.81 8.38
C ALA A 393 10.19 -10.38 8.07
N LEU A 394 9.11 -9.62 8.32
CA LEU A 394 7.74 -10.02 7.99
C LEU A 394 7.54 -10.32 6.49
N ARG A 395 8.22 -9.58 5.60
CA ARG A 395 8.20 -9.87 4.15
C ARG A 395 9.02 -11.11 3.79
N ASN A 396 10.19 -11.31 4.40
CA ASN A 396 11.00 -12.52 4.17
C ASN A 396 10.25 -13.81 4.55
N ILE A 397 9.48 -13.79 5.65
CA ILE A 397 8.67 -14.93 6.09
C ILE A 397 7.33 -15.07 5.34
N GLN A 398 7.15 -14.34 4.24
CA GLN A 398 5.93 -14.28 3.40
C GLN A 398 4.66 -13.72 4.07
N HIS A 399 4.71 -13.35 5.36
CA HIS A 399 3.63 -12.65 6.07
C HIS A 399 3.63 -11.13 5.80
N GLY A 400 3.55 -10.79 4.50
CA GLY A 400 3.38 -9.42 4.01
C GLY A 400 1.99 -8.83 4.27
N ASP A 401 1.06 -9.62 4.77
CA ASP A 401 -0.27 -9.24 5.28
C ASP A 401 -0.15 -8.49 6.62
N ILE A 402 0.60 -9.04 7.58
CA ILE A 402 0.88 -8.39 8.88
C ILE A 402 1.62 -7.06 8.64
N ALA A 403 2.58 -7.06 7.70
CA ALA A 403 3.30 -5.86 7.27
C ALA A 403 2.40 -4.78 6.63
N LYS A 404 1.25 -5.15 6.05
CA LYS A 404 0.27 -4.18 5.52
C LYS A 404 -0.56 -3.53 6.63
N SER A 405 -1.02 -4.29 7.64
CA SER A 405 -1.80 -3.74 8.77
C SER A 405 -1.03 -2.66 9.55
N LEU A 406 0.29 -2.83 9.65
CA LEU A 406 1.22 -1.86 10.24
C LEU A 406 1.25 -0.52 9.50
N TYR A 407 1.03 -0.51 8.18
CA TYR A 407 0.99 0.72 7.39
C TYR A 407 -0.41 1.31 7.25
N SER A 408 -1.46 0.48 7.14
CA SER A 408 -2.79 0.92 6.64
C SER A 408 -3.53 1.92 7.53
N GLU A 409 -3.23 2.01 8.83
CA GLU A 409 -3.81 3.04 9.71
C GLU A 409 -2.98 4.32 9.85
N SER A 410 -1.83 4.43 9.17
CA SER A 410 -1.06 5.70 9.13
C SER A 410 -1.83 6.84 8.44
N THR A 411 -2.94 6.53 7.76
CA THR A 411 -3.85 7.46 7.08
C THR A 411 -5.05 7.87 7.95
N ALA A 412 -5.18 7.36 9.18
CA ALA A 412 -6.36 7.54 10.04
C ALA A 412 -6.14 8.49 11.24
N THR A 413 -5.33 9.55 11.06
CA THR A 413 -5.23 10.62 12.07
C THR A 413 -6.35 11.64 11.87
N SER A 414 -7.52 11.38 12.47
CA SER A 414 -8.54 12.43 12.64
C SER A 414 -8.02 13.51 13.59
N PRO A 415 -8.11 14.82 13.25
CA PRO A 415 -7.79 15.88 14.18
C PRO A 415 -8.87 16.02 15.27
N VAL A 416 -8.45 16.50 16.44
CA VAL A 416 -9.26 17.01 17.57
C VAL A 416 -8.53 18.23 18.13
#